data_AF-A0A2E1WBV4-F1
#
_entry.id   AF-A0A2E1WBV4-F1
#
_cell.length_a   1.000
_cell.length_b   1.000
_cell.length_c   1.000
_cell.angle_alpha   90.00
_cell.angle_beta   90.00
_cell.angle_gamma   90.00
#
_symmetry.space_group_name_H-M   'P 1'
#
loop_
_entity.id
_entity.type
_entity.pdbx_description
1 polymer ?
#
loop_
_entity_poly.entity_id
_entity_poly.type
_entity_poly.pdbx_seq_one_letter_code
_entity_poly.pdbx_strand_id
1 'polypeptide(L)'
;MSFEEFYDCINNGLKRDIKSRRLKMRVSVDEFSALSNKYFKNINDKDLTFKFIVEEVDKMNILFVLRSFFRMYVEIRENSVVVFKNFPKKFILLKEVNKSNHHFTPKTFSKGTIMYSISPSYSSANRMNGVPLWDNLETIEDTELIPSVQIDYDYISPKV
;
A
#
# COMPACT_ATOMS: atom_id res chain seq x y z
N MET A 1 -4.34 -5.12 -8.76
CA MET A 1 -5.48 -5.77 -8.12
C MET A 1 -6.37 -4.72 -7.51
N SER A 2 -7.67 -4.96 -7.48
CA SER A 2 -8.69 -4.07 -6.93
C SER A 2 -9.30 -4.64 -5.64
N PHE A 3 -10.12 -3.83 -4.97
CA PHE A 3 -10.84 -4.29 -3.78
C PHE A 3 -11.82 -5.43 -4.11
N GLU A 4 -12.42 -5.43 -5.31
CA GLU A 4 -13.34 -6.48 -5.74
C GLU A 4 -12.66 -7.85 -5.78
N GLU A 5 -11.42 -7.92 -6.26
CA GLU A 5 -10.64 -9.17 -6.25
C GLU A 5 -10.28 -9.61 -4.83
N PHE A 6 -9.98 -8.67 -3.92
CA PHE A 6 -9.78 -8.98 -2.51
C PHE A 6 -11.04 -9.55 -1.88
N TYR A 7 -12.18 -8.92 -2.11
CA TYR A 7 -13.47 -9.34 -1.58
C TYR A 7 -13.89 -10.72 -2.12
N ASP A 8 -13.66 -10.98 -3.41
CA ASP A 8 -13.84 -12.30 -4.02
C ASP A 8 -12.96 -13.36 -3.33
N CYS A 9 -11.67 -13.06 -3.11
CA CYS A 9 -10.75 -13.99 -2.45
C CYS A 9 -11.13 -14.28 -1.00
N ILE A 10 -11.68 -13.30 -0.25
CA ILE A 10 -12.17 -13.53 1.12
C ILE A 10 -13.31 -14.54 1.12
N ASN A 11 -14.25 -14.41 0.18
CA ASN A 11 -15.48 -15.21 0.14
C ASN A 11 -15.28 -16.59 -0.51
N ASN A 12 -14.47 -16.65 -1.56
CA ASN A 12 -14.29 -17.84 -2.39
C ASN A 12 -12.93 -18.53 -2.18
N GLY A 13 -12.03 -17.92 -1.40
CA GLY A 13 -10.69 -18.42 -1.13
C GLY A 13 -9.66 -18.06 -2.21
N LEU A 14 -8.38 -18.26 -1.90
CA LEU A 14 -7.29 -18.10 -2.86
C LEU A 14 -7.12 -19.33 -3.74
N LYS A 15 -6.87 -19.11 -5.03
CA LYS A 15 -6.55 -20.19 -5.99
C LYS A 15 -5.12 -20.73 -5.85
N ARG A 16 -4.21 -19.94 -5.26
CA ARG A 16 -2.78 -20.27 -5.10
C ARG A 16 -2.16 -19.41 -4.01
N ASP A 17 -1.04 -19.87 -3.49
CA ASP A 17 -0.23 -19.10 -2.54
C ASP A 17 0.14 -17.71 -3.07
N ILE A 18 0.15 -16.74 -2.15
CA ILE A 18 0.74 -15.44 -2.37
C ILE A 18 2.24 -15.55 -2.12
N LYS A 19 3.08 -15.23 -3.11
CA LYS A 19 4.53 -15.35 -3.02
C LYS A 19 5.22 -14.09 -3.54
N SER A 20 6.23 -13.61 -2.83
CA SER A 20 7.13 -12.56 -3.28
C SER A 20 8.57 -12.98 -3.04
N ARG A 21 9.29 -13.27 -4.13
CA ARG A 21 10.73 -13.58 -4.07
C ARG A 21 11.54 -12.39 -3.55
N ARG A 22 11.19 -11.18 -4.01
CA ARG A 22 11.85 -9.92 -3.59
C ARG A 22 11.73 -9.68 -2.09
N LEU A 23 10.55 -9.93 -1.52
CA LEU A 23 10.28 -9.71 -0.09
C LEU A 23 10.61 -10.94 0.76
N LYS A 24 10.95 -12.09 0.15
CA LYS A 24 11.12 -13.39 0.80
C LYS A 24 9.90 -13.78 1.67
N MET A 25 8.70 -13.41 1.21
CA MET A 25 7.44 -13.69 1.90
C MET A 25 6.58 -14.67 1.10
N ARG A 26 5.89 -15.55 1.83
CA ARG A 26 4.87 -16.46 1.32
C ARG A 26 3.71 -16.49 2.30
N VAL A 27 2.49 -16.45 1.77
CA VAL A 27 1.27 -16.77 2.50
C VAL A 27 0.59 -17.88 1.72
N SER A 28 0.44 -19.05 2.34
CA SER A 28 -0.24 -20.20 1.76
C SER A 28 -1.75 -19.96 1.65
N VAL A 29 -2.42 -20.81 0.86
CA VAL A 29 -3.90 -20.78 0.79
C VAL A 29 -4.53 -21.02 2.17
N ASP A 30 -3.99 -21.93 2.96
CA ASP A 30 -4.49 -22.23 4.31
C ASP A 30 -4.26 -21.07 5.28
N GLU A 31 -3.05 -20.47 5.25
CA GLU A 31 -2.72 -19.29 6.05
C GLU A 31 -3.63 -18.11 5.69
N PHE A 32 -3.86 -17.86 4.40
CA PHE A 32 -4.79 -16.82 3.98
C PHE A 32 -6.22 -17.11 4.43
N SER A 33 -6.67 -18.36 4.36
CA SER A 33 -8.01 -18.76 4.81
C SER A 33 -8.18 -18.53 6.31
N ALA A 34 -7.15 -18.87 7.11
CA ALA A 34 -7.13 -18.59 8.54
C ALA A 34 -7.17 -17.08 8.84
N LEU A 35 -6.33 -16.28 8.17
CA LEU A 35 -6.33 -14.82 8.30
C LEU A 35 -7.66 -14.20 7.87
N SER A 36 -8.26 -14.68 6.78
CA SER A 36 -9.53 -14.18 6.26
C SER A 36 -10.67 -14.44 7.23
N ASN A 37 -10.75 -15.65 7.78
CA ASN A 37 -11.75 -15.99 8.80
C ASN A 37 -11.57 -15.16 10.08
N LYS A 38 -10.33 -14.91 10.48
CA LYS A 38 -10.00 -14.17 11.71
C LYS A 38 -10.26 -12.67 11.59
N TYR A 39 -9.90 -12.04 10.47
CA TYR A 39 -9.87 -10.58 10.35
C TYR A 39 -10.82 -10.00 9.30
N PHE A 40 -11.15 -10.74 8.24
CA PHE A 40 -11.81 -10.19 7.05
C PHE A 40 -13.26 -10.62 6.85
N LYS A 41 -13.71 -11.66 7.55
CA LYS A 41 -15.03 -12.29 7.37
C LYS A 41 -16.22 -11.33 7.48
N ASN A 42 -16.08 -10.27 8.27
CA ASN A 42 -17.16 -9.31 8.54
C ASN A 42 -16.97 -7.98 7.78
N ILE A 43 -16.08 -7.92 6.78
CA ILE A 43 -15.91 -6.72 5.96
C ILE A 43 -17.17 -6.52 5.10
N ASN A 44 -17.71 -5.31 5.15
CA ASN A 44 -18.82 -4.86 4.32
C ASN A 44 -18.26 -4.22 3.04
N ASP A 45 -18.72 -4.68 1.88
CA ASP A 45 -18.28 -4.19 0.57
C ASP A 45 -18.76 -2.76 0.26
N LYS A 46 -19.77 -2.28 0.99
CA LYS A 46 -20.32 -0.92 0.85
C LYS A 46 -19.45 0.14 1.52
N ASP A 47 -18.63 -0.23 2.49
CA ASP A 47 -17.83 0.72 3.25
C ASP A 47 -16.59 1.16 2.45
N LEU A 48 -16.30 2.46 2.47
CA LEU A 48 -15.10 3.02 1.79
C LEU A 48 -13.82 2.73 2.57
N THR A 49 -13.94 2.51 3.87
CA THR A 49 -12.85 2.15 4.77
C THR A 49 -13.33 1.10 5.76
N PHE A 50 -12.47 0.16 6.09
CA PHE A 50 -12.76 -0.83 7.13
C PHE A 50 -11.59 -0.91 8.10
N LYS A 51 -11.93 -1.09 9.37
CA LYS A 51 -11.01 -1.04 10.50
C LYS A 51 -11.13 -2.31 11.32
N PHE A 52 -9.99 -2.90 11.66
CA PHE A 52 -9.92 -4.08 12.52
C PHE A 52 -8.63 -4.05 13.33
N ILE A 53 -8.62 -4.84 14.42
CA ILE A 53 -7.44 -5.00 15.29
C ILE A 53 -6.73 -6.29 14.86
N VAL A 54 -5.41 -6.21 14.73
CA VAL A 54 -4.56 -7.32 14.30
C VAL A 54 -3.60 -7.68 15.42
N GLU A 55 -3.41 -8.98 15.64
CA GLU A 55 -2.38 -9.46 16.56
C GLU A 55 -0.98 -9.27 15.94
N GLU A 56 0.01 -8.92 16.76
CA GLU A 56 1.37 -8.64 16.29
C GLU A 56 1.98 -9.78 15.45
N VAL A 57 1.66 -11.04 15.77
CA VAL A 57 2.13 -12.22 15.03
C VAL A 57 1.63 -12.26 13.58
N ASP A 58 0.43 -11.73 13.32
CA ASP A 58 -0.20 -11.76 12.00
C ASP A 58 0.07 -10.49 11.18
N LYS A 59 0.53 -9.42 11.84
CA LYS A 59 0.69 -8.08 11.27
C LYS A 59 1.48 -8.07 9.97
N MET A 60 2.62 -8.77 9.92
CA MET A 60 3.46 -8.78 8.74
C MET A 60 2.77 -9.43 7.53
N ASN A 61 2.07 -10.55 7.76
CA ASN A 61 1.33 -11.27 6.72
C ASN A 61 0.13 -10.45 6.24
N ILE A 62 -0.61 -9.82 7.16
CA ILE A 62 -1.72 -8.92 6.81
C ILE A 62 -1.23 -7.78 5.92
N LEU A 63 -0.15 -7.10 6.28
CA LEU A 63 0.41 -6.02 5.45
C LEU A 63 0.88 -6.52 4.10
N PHE A 64 1.50 -7.69 4.05
CA PHE A 64 1.96 -8.29 2.81
C PHE A 64 0.80 -8.60 1.86
N VAL A 65 -0.26 -9.22 2.37
CA VAL A 65 -1.48 -9.51 1.62
C VAL A 65 -2.12 -8.21 1.13
N LEU A 66 -2.35 -7.24 2.01
CA LEU A 66 -3.12 -6.03 1.68
C LEU A 66 -2.32 -5.03 0.83
N ARG A 67 -1.11 -4.64 1.28
CA ARG A 67 -0.30 -3.60 0.62
C ARG A 67 0.44 -4.10 -0.62
N SER A 68 0.99 -5.31 -0.56
CA SER A 68 1.86 -5.81 -1.63
C SER A 68 1.09 -6.62 -2.68
N PHE A 69 0.23 -7.54 -2.25
CA PHE A 69 -0.53 -8.39 -3.18
C PHE A 69 -1.74 -7.64 -3.74
N PHE A 70 -2.70 -7.26 -2.90
CA PHE A 70 -3.92 -6.57 -3.35
C PHE A 70 -3.73 -5.07 -3.68
N ARG A 71 -2.56 -4.50 -3.33
CA ARG A 71 -2.21 -3.09 -3.59
C ARG A 71 -3.18 -2.08 -2.96
N MET A 72 -3.77 -2.42 -1.83
CA MET A 72 -4.61 -1.51 -1.06
C MET A 72 -3.77 -0.53 -0.25
N TYR A 73 -4.33 0.64 0.04
CA TYR A 73 -3.73 1.57 0.98
C TYR A 73 -4.15 1.19 2.39
N VAL A 74 -3.17 1.05 3.28
CA VAL A 74 -3.38 0.55 4.64
C VAL A 74 -2.65 1.47 5.61
N GLU A 75 -3.40 2.07 6.54
CA GLU A 75 -2.83 2.76 7.69
C GLU A 75 -2.76 1.82 8.89
N ILE A 76 -1.71 1.99 9.68
CA ILE A 76 -1.51 1.23 10.91
C ILE A 76 -1.35 2.25 12.03
N ARG A 77 -2.12 2.06 13.09
CA ARG A 77 -1.94 2.78 14.36
C ARG A 77 -1.91 1.74 15.47
N GLU A 78 -0.72 1.48 15.99
CA GLU A 78 -0.46 0.37 16.92
C GLU A 78 -0.87 -0.96 16.30
N ASN A 79 -1.95 -1.57 16.82
CA ASN A 79 -2.52 -2.84 16.37
C ASN A 79 -3.76 -2.63 15.49
N SER A 80 -4.22 -1.38 15.36
CA SER A 80 -5.35 -1.04 14.51
C SER A 80 -4.90 -0.91 13.06
N VAL A 81 -5.54 -1.66 12.18
CA VAL A 81 -5.37 -1.58 10.74
C VAL A 81 -6.60 -0.90 10.14
N VAL A 82 -6.38 0.13 9.31
CA VAL A 82 -7.41 0.80 8.53
C VAL A 82 -7.08 0.59 7.06
N VAL A 83 -8.00 -0.01 6.32
CA VAL A 83 -7.83 -0.28 4.89
C VAL A 83 -8.79 0.58 4.10
N PHE A 84 -8.30 1.17 3.02
CA PHE A 84 -9.10 2.00 2.13
C PHE A 84 -9.49 1.19 0.90
N LYS A 85 -10.80 1.13 0.62
CA LYS A 85 -11.36 0.46 -0.55
C LYS A 85 -10.74 1.01 -1.84
N ASN A 86 -10.63 2.33 -1.92
CA ASN A 86 -9.98 3.02 -3.03
C ASN A 86 -8.59 3.49 -2.62
N PHE A 87 -7.59 3.21 -3.45
CA PHE A 87 -6.25 3.73 -3.24
C PHE A 87 -6.27 5.27 -3.39
N PRO A 88 -5.79 6.06 -2.40
CA PRO A 88 -5.80 7.51 -2.49
C PRO A 88 -4.99 8.02 -3.68
N LYS A 89 -5.52 8.99 -4.41
CA LYS A 89 -4.83 9.60 -5.57
C LYS A 89 -3.85 10.70 -5.17
N LYS A 90 -4.05 11.30 -3.99
CA LYS A 90 -3.27 12.43 -3.48
C LYS A 90 -2.88 12.17 -2.03
N PHE A 91 -1.71 12.66 -1.67
CA PHE A 91 -1.14 12.59 -0.34
C PHE A 91 -0.55 13.95 0.03
N ILE A 92 -0.46 14.23 1.32
CA ILE A 92 0.30 15.36 1.84
C ILE A 92 1.53 14.85 2.58
N LEU A 93 2.69 15.48 2.36
CA LEU A 93 3.90 15.17 3.12
C LEU A 93 3.80 15.67 4.57
N LEU A 94 3.96 14.76 5.52
CA LEU A 94 3.96 15.05 6.96
C LEU A 94 5.31 15.57 7.45
N LYS A 95 6.39 15.21 6.74
CA LYS A 95 7.79 15.56 7.03
C LYS A 95 8.49 15.92 5.71
N GLU A 96 9.61 16.62 5.80
CA GLU A 96 10.47 16.84 4.63
C GLU A 96 11.05 15.52 4.12
N VAL A 97 11.11 15.34 2.81
CA VAL A 97 11.76 14.20 2.15
C VAL A 97 12.99 14.69 1.41
N ASN A 98 14.15 14.11 1.69
CA ASN A 98 15.42 14.47 1.08
C ASN A 98 16.37 13.24 1.03
N LYS A 99 17.59 13.40 0.50
CA LYS A 99 18.52 12.28 0.30
C LYS A 99 19.01 11.61 1.59
N SER A 100 18.85 12.24 2.77
CA SER A 100 19.26 11.63 4.03
C SER A 100 18.23 10.64 4.58
N ASN A 101 16.94 10.88 4.31
CA ASN A 101 15.84 9.99 4.76
C ASN A 101 15.26 9.12 3.63
N HIS A 102 15.38 9.54 2.37
CA HIS A 102 14.99 8.76 1.19
C HIS A 102 16.11 8.85 0.16
N HIS A 103 17.10 7.96 0.28
CA HIS A 103 18.35 8.02 -0.48
C HIS A 103 18.20 8.22 -2.00
N PHE A 104 17.19 7.57 -2.59
CA PHE A 104 16.92 7.61 -4.03
C PHE A 104 16.06 8.80 -4.47
N THR A 105 15.76 9.76 -3.58
CA THR A 105 15.02 10.96 -3.98
C THR A 105 15.90 11.87 -4.85
N PRO A 106 15.41 12.34 -6.01
CA PRO A 106 16.19 13.20 -6.90
C PRO A 106 16.26 14.65 -6.40
N LYS A 107 15.27 15.09 -5.62
CA LYS A 107 15.18 16.43 -5.05
C LYS A 107 14.60 16.39 -3.63
N THR A 108 14.74 17.51 -2.93
CA THR A 108 14.07 17.73 -1.63
C THR A 108 12.62 18.11 -1.87
N PHE A 109 11.71 17.47 -1.14
CA PHE A 109 10.30 17.83 -1.07
C PHE A 109 9.98 18.37 0.32
N SER A 110 9.52 19.62 0.39
CA SER A 110 9.17 20.26 1.65
C SER A 110 7.98 19.59 2.32
N LYS A 111 7.92 19.64 3.65
CA LYS A 111 6.72 19.28 4.42
C LYS A 111 5.51 20.06 3.89
N GLY A 112 4.36 19.40 3.80
CA GLY A 112 3.12 19.99 3.29
C GLY A 112 2.94 19.92 1.77
N THR A 113 3.96 19.47 1.03
CA THR A 113 3.85 19.23 -0.42
C THR A 113 2.75 18.22 -0.73
N ILE A 114 1.93 18.53 -1.74
CA ILE A 114 0.93 17.60 -2.27
C ILE A 114 1.64 16.66 -3.24
N MET A 115 1.51 15.37 -2.99
CA MET A 115 2.08 14.32 -3.80
C MET A 115 0.97 13.50 -4.46
N TYR A 116 1.17 13.11 -5.71
CA TYR A 116 0.24 12.33 -6.50
C TYR A 116 0.67 10.86 -6.55
N SER A 117 -0.30 9.95 -6.46
CA SER A 117 -0.04 8.53 -6.65
C SER A 117 0.28 8.24 -8.11
N ILE A 118 1.47 7.71 -8.36
CA ILE A 118 1.94 7.34 -9.69
C ILE A 118 2.06 5.81 -9.76
N SER A 119 1.73 5.24 -10.91
CA SER A 119 2.08 3.84 -11.18
C SER A 119 3.59 3.77 -11.45
N PRO A 120 4.39 3.13 -10.59
CA PRO A 120 5.83 3.17 -10.74
C PRO A 120 6.22 2.36 -11.98
N SER A 121 6.99 2.97 -12.86
CA SER A 121 7.70 2.24 -13.91
C SER A 121 8.64 1.21 -13.27
N TYR A 122 8.69 0.00 -13.83
CA TYR A 122 9.62 -1.07 -13.43
C TYR A 122 9.48 -1.65 -12.00
N SER A 123 8.32 -1.52 -11.35
CA SER A 123 8.09 -2.10 -10.00
C SER A 123 9.09 -1.63 -8.93
N SER A 124 9.61 -0.42 -9.07
CA SER A 124 10.65 0.16 -8.20
C SER A 124 10.24 0.36 -6.74
N ALA A 125 8.94 0.39 -6.44
CA ALA A 125 8.44 0.58 -5.09
C ALA A 125 8.28 -0.74 -4.30
N ASN A 126 8.80 -0.75 -3.08
CA ASN A 126 8.44 -1.68 -2.03
C ASN A 126 7.19 -1.21 -1.29
N ARG A 127 6.03 -1.73 -1.68
CA ARG A 127 4.72 -1.38 -1.10
C ARG A 127 4.55 -1.78 0.37
N MET A 128 5.45 -2.60 0.93
CA MET A 128 5.48 -2.82 2.38
C MET A 128 5.86 -1.54 3.13
N ASN A 129 6.77 -0.76 2.57
CA ASN A 129 7.42 0.35 3.25
C ASN A 129 6.82 1.70 2.84
N GLY A 130 6.38 1.84 1.58
CA GLY A 130 5.89 3.12 1.09
C GLY A 130 5.06 3.07 -0.17
N VAL A 131 4.74 4.26 -0.67
CA VAL A 131 3.92 4.48 -1.87
C VAL A 131 4.77 5.20 -2.92
N PRO A 132 4.71 4.79 -4.20
CA PRO A 132 5.29 5.53 -5.30
C PRO A 132 4.51 6.82 -5.55
N LEU A 133 5.17 7.96 -5.34
CA LEU A 133 4.58 9.29 -5.41
C LEU A 133 5.45 10.27 -6.21
N TRP A 134 4.83 11.36 -6.66
CA TRP A 134 5.51 12.50 -7.29
C TRP A 134 4.80 13.82 -6.99
N ASP A 135 5.47 14.97 -7.10
CA ASP A 135 4.89 16.27 -6.74
C ASP A 135 4.06 16.94 -7.85
N ASN A 136 4.08 16.38 -9.06
CA ASN A 136 3.20 16.76 -10.16
C ASN A 136 2.85 15.53 -11.04
N LEU A 137 2.09 15.77 -12.11
CA LEU A 137 1.70 14.74 -13.10
C LEU A 137 2.39 14.97 -14.46
N GLU A 138 3.45 15.76 -14.49
CA GLU A 138 4.17 16.07 -15.72
C GLU A 138 5.03 14.89 -16.14
N THR A 139 5.07 14.60 -17.43
CA THR A 139 5.97 13.59 -17.98
C THR A 139 7.37 14.17 -18.14
N ILE A 140 8.37 13.30 -18.14
CA ILE A 140 9.73 13.66 -18.53
C ILE A 140 9.71 14.04 -20.01
N GLU A 141 10.40 15.12 -20.38
CA GLU A 141 10.57 15.57 -21.76
C GLU A 141 10.93 14.41 -22.69
N ASP A 142 10.29 14.36 -23.85
CA ASP A 142 10.42 13.28 -24.85
C ASP A 142 10.00 11.87 -24.37
N THR A 143 9.22 11.76 -23.28
CA THR A 143 8.68 10.48 -22.80
C THR A 143 7.22 10.57 -22.36
N GLU A 144 6.56 9.43 -22.24
CA GLU A 144 5.24 9.28 -21.59
C GLU A 144 5.35 8.97 -20.08
N LEU A 145 6.56 9.04 -19.51
CA LEU A 145 6.83 8.59 -18.14
C LEU A 145 6.71 9.74 -17.16
N ILE A 146 5.85 9.57 -16.15
CA ILE A 146 5.84 10.43 -14.96
C ILE A 146 6.88 9.89 -13.98
N PRO A 147 7.79 10.73 -13.44
CA PRO A 147 8.73 10.27 -12.43
C PRO A 147 8.02 9.74 -11.19
N SER A 148 8.69 8.90 -10.42
CA SER A 148 8.16 8.43 -9.14
C SER A 148 9.29 8.17 -8.16
N VAL A 149 9.05 8.48 -6.90
CA VAL A 149 9.89 8.09 -5.77
C VAL A 149 9.04 7.35 -4.76
N GLN A 150 9.57 6.31 -4.13
CA GLN A 150 8.89 5.70 -3.00
C GLN A 150 9.00 6.65 -1.80
N ILE A 151 7.86 7.00 -1.22
CA ILE A 151 7.77 7.73 0.05
C ILE A 151 7.19 6.79 1.10
N ASP A 152 7.86 6.68 2.24
CA ASP A 152 7.46 5.75 3.30
C ASP A 152 6.15 6.18 3.99
N TYR A 153 5.37 5.23 4.50
CA TYR A 153 4.02 5.48 5.02
C TYR A 153 3.98 6.50 6.17
N ASP A 154 5.03 6.62 6.99
CA ASP A 154 5.09 7.57 8.11
C ASP A 154 5.40 9.02 7.67
N TYR A 155 5.67 9.23 6.38
CA TYR A 155 5.89 10.54 5.77
C TYR A 155 4.66 11.07 5.05
N ILE A 156 3.59 10.29 4.93
CA ILE A 156 2.43 10.64 4.10
C ILE A 156 1.12 10.45 4.84
N SER A 157 0.14 11.26 4.46
CA SER A 157 -1.26 11.07 4.83
C SER A 157 -2.13 11.26 3.58
N PRO A 158 -3.16 10.41 3.35
CA PRO A 158 -4.10 10.59 2.27
C PRO A 158 -4.75 11.96 2.33
N LYS A 159 -4.81 12.65 1.18
CA LYS A 159 -5.63 13.85 1.01
C LYS A 159 -6.89 13.42 0.27
N VAL A 160 -7.94 13.15 1.05
CA VAL A 160 -9.29 12.82 0.55
C VAL A 160 -9.93 14.05 -0.07
#